data_AF-C3XRM2-F1
#
_entry.id   AF-C3XRM2-F1
#
_cell.length_a   1.000
_cell.length_b   1.000
_cell.length_c   1.000
_cell.angle_alpha   90.00
_cell.angle_beta   90.00
_cell.angle_gamma   90.00
#
_symmetry.space_group_name_H-M   'P 1'
#
loop_
_entity.id
_entity.type
_entity.pdbx_description
1 polymer ?
#
loop_
_entity_poly.entity_id
_entity_poly.type
_entity_poly.pdbx_seq_one_letter_code
_entity_poly.pdbx_strand_id
1 'polypeptide(L)'
;MAPNPPVRGEDFQVSIEFVPDADLTNGKVDLDFWHDYRPAFAIPYPICKTGTKEEHCPMRRGVLERIQSKLMVLPMYIESGHYNATATMVNQSGHQMLCATMEGDIQ
;
A
#
# COMPACT_ATOMS: atom_id res chain seq x y z
N MET A 1 3.05 9.67 -3.77
CA MET A 1 3.35 8.86 -4.96
C MET A 1 4.12 9.73 -5.95
N ALA A 2 5.08 9.17 -6.69
CA ALA A 2 5.85 9.87 -7.72
C ALA A 2 6.20 8.91 -8.88
N PRO A 3 6.00 9.28 -10.16
CA PRO A 3 5.32 10.51 -10.60
C PRO A 3 3.83 10.49 -10.17
N ASN A 4 3.21 11.68 -10.20
CA ASN A 4 1.80 11.85 -9.88
C ASN A 4 1.15 12.76 -10.95
N PRO A 5 0.24 12.26 -11.80
CA PRO A 5 -0.26 10.88 -11.82
C PRO A 5 0.82 9.86 -12.25
N PRO A 6 0.74 8.60 -11.81
CA PRO A 6 1.62 7.55 -12.29
C PRO A 6 1.32 7.24 -13.77
N VAL A 7 2.38 6.93 -14.53
CA VAL A 7 2.32 6.66 -15.97
C VAL A 7 2.51 5.18 -16.23
N ARG A 8 1.67 4.59 -17.08
CA ARG A 8 1.74 3.17 -17.43
C ARG A 8 3.05 2.85 -18.14
N GLY A 9 3.65 1.72 -17.76
CA GLY A 9 4.94 1.29 -18.27
C GLY A 9 6.13 2.05 -17.68
N GLU A 10 5.88 3.07 -16.86
CA GLU A 10 6.94 3.82 -16.18
C GLU A 10 7.09 3.40 -14.71
N ASP A 11 8.24 3.76 -14.18
CA ASP A 11 8.60 3.56 -12.80
C ASP A 11 7.83 4.51 -11.88
N PHE A 12 7.27 3.98 -10.79
CA PHE A 12 6.64 4.75 -9.74
C PHE A 12 7.12 4.32 -8.34
N GLN A 13 6.99 5.25 -7.39
CA GLN A 13 7.24 5.01 -5.97
C GLN A 13 6.10 5.54 -5.11
N VAL A 14 5.88 4.85 -4.00
CA VAL A 14 4.92 5.22 -2.97
C VAL A 14 5.67 5.38 -1.66
N SER A 15 5.42 6.49 -0.96
CA SER A 15 5.93 6.71 0.39
C SER A 15 4.76 6.96 1.32
N ILE A 16 4.85 6.41 2.52
CA ILE A 16 3.88 6.60 3.58
C ILE A 16 4.61 6.94 4.89
N GLU A 17 4.03 7.89 5.63
CA GLU A 17 4.45 8.24 6.98
C GLU A 17 3.24 8.07 7.91
N PHE A 18 3.37 7.26 8.96
CA PHE A 18 2.31 7.05 9.94
C PHE A 18 2.85 6.63 11.30
N VAL A 19 2.04 6.78 12.35
CA VAL A 19 2.36 6.29 13.70
C VAL A 19 1.46 5.08 14.00
N PRO A 20 2.02 3.87 14.12
CA PRO A 20 1.29 2.66 14.51
C PRO A 20 0.55 2.84 15.85
N ASP A 21 -0.73 2.49 15.88
CA ASP A 21 -1.53 2.47 17.11
C ASP A 21 -1.43 1.13 17.87
N ALA A 22 -0.86 0.11 17.22
CA ALA A 22 -0.57 -1.21 17.76
C ALA A 22 0.80 -1.73 17.27
N ASP A 23 1.33 -2.78 17.91
CA ASP A 23 2.53 -3.46 17.45
C ASP A 23 2.21 -4.34 16.22
N LEU A 24 3.15 -4.40 15.28
CA LEU A 24 3.05 -5.23 14.08
C LEU A 24 4.31 -6.09 13.93
N THR A 25 4.15 -7.38 14.19
CA THR A 25 5.20 -8.40 14.05
C THR A 25 4.96 -9.34 12.87
N ASN A 26 3.71 -9.43 12.42
CA ASN A 26 3.25 -10.10 11.22
C ASN A 26 1.93 -9.44 10.81
N GLY A 27 1.69 -9.23 9.53
CA GLY A 27 0.47 -8.57 9.08
C GLY A 27 0.25 -8.67 7.59
N LYS A 28 -0.73 -7.91 7.12
CA LYS A 28 -1.01 -7.76 5.70
C LYS A 28 -1.52 -6.37 5.39
N VAL A 29 -1.34 -5.97 4.15
CA VAL A 29 -1.99 -4.82 3.55
C VAL A 29 -2.96 -5.35 2.51
N ASP A 30 -4.24 -5.09 2.70
CA ASP A 30 -5.26 -5.33 1.69
C ASP A 30 -5.38 -4.07 0.84
N LEU A 31 -5.19 -4.20 -0.48
CA LEU A 31 -5.39 -3.11 -1.43
C LEU A 31 -6.59 -3.43 -2.32
N ASP A 32 -7.62 -2.57 -2.26
CA ASP A 32 -8.82 -2.66 -3.09
C ASP A 32 -8.83 -1.55 -4.13
N PHE A 33 -8.65 -1.89 -5.39
CA PHE A 33 -8.68 -0.95 -6.51
C PHE A 33 -10.03 -0.96 -7.23
N TRP A 34 -10.48 0.23 -7.57
CA TRP A 34 -11.71 0.49 -8.29
C TRP A 34 -11.41 1.38 -9.49
N HIS A 35 -11.95 1.04 -10.64
CA HIS A 35 -11.83 1.79 -11.88
C HIS A 35 -13.23 2.15 -12.35
N ASP A 36 -13.51 3.44 -12.53
CA ASP A 36 -14.85 3.94 -12.89
C ASP A 36 -15.98 3.35 -12.01
N TYR A 37 -15.75 3.31 -10.69
CA TYR A 37 -16.66 2.76 -9.67
C TYR A 37 -16.95 1.25 -9.79
N ARG A 38 -16.14 0.51 -10.55
CA ARG A 38 -16.19 -0.96 -10.63
C ARG A 38 -14.99 -1.57 -9.92
N PRO A 39 -15.13 -2.67 -9.16
CA PRO A 39 -13.98 -3.36 -8.58
C PRO A 39 -13.04 -3.82 -9.70
N ALA A 40 -11.79 -3.42 -9.65
CA ALA A 40 -10.77 -3.80 -10.61
C ALA A 40 -9.99 -5.03 -10.11
N PHE A 41 -9.30 -4.89 -8.97
CA PHE A 41 -8.55 -5.99 -8.35
C PHE A 41 -8.31 -5.72 -6.87
N ALA A 42 -8.26 -6.81 -6.09
CA ALA A 42 -7.90 -6.78 -4.68
C ALA A 42 -6.67 -7.66 -4.46
N ILE A 43 -5.63 -7.14 -3.79
CA ILE A 43 -4.41 -7.90 -3.55
C ILE A 43 -4.02 -7.82 -2.07
N PRO A 44 -4.03 -8.95 -1.34
CA PRO A 44 -3.45 -9.02 -0.02
C PRO A 44 -1.92 -9.12 -0.14
N TYR A 45 -1.22 -8.11 0.36
CA TYR A 45 0.23 -8.08 0.47
C TYR A 45 0.64 -8.41 1.91
N PRO A 46 1.10 -9.65 2.18
CA PRO A 46 1.63 -9.99 3.49
C PRO A 46 2.91 -9.20 3.78
N ILE A 47 2.99 -8.58 4.96
CA ILE A 47 4.10 -7.74 5.45
C ILE A 47 4.64 -8.28 6.78
N CYS A 48 5.90 -7.97 7.09
CA CYS A 48 6.59 -8.45 8.28
C CYS A 48 6.53 -9.97 8.44
N LYS A 49 6.79 -10.71 7.36
CA LYS A 49 6.76 -12.17 7.38
C LYS A 49 7.82 -12.74 8.32
N THR A 50 7.45 -13.74 9.11
CA THR A 50 8.39 -14.48 9.96
C THR A 50 9.55 -15.04 9.13
N GLY A 51 10.78 -14.71 9.52
CA GLY A 51 12.00 -15.16 8.82
C GLY A 51 12.44 -14.27 7.66
N THR A 52 11.68 -13.23 7.30
CA THR A 52 12.12 -12.20 6.34
C THR A 52 12.54 -10.95 7.12
N LYS A 53 13.75 -10.44 6.86
CA LYS A 53 14.17 -9.13 7.38
C LYS A 53 13.65 -8.04 6.46
N GLU A 54 12.57 -7.41 6.86
CA GLU A 54 12.06 -6.18 6.25
C GLU A 54 12.53 -4.99 7.09
N GLU A 55 12.95 -3.90 6.45
CA GLU A 55 13.61 -2.75 7.11
C GLU A 55 12.76 -2.13 8.21
N HIS A 56 11.43 -2.12 8.03
CA HIS A 56 10.48 -1.50 8.95
C HIS A 56 9.83 -2.50 9.92
N CYS A 57 10.33 -3.74 9.98
CA CYS A 57 9.74 -4.80 10.80
C CYS A 57 10.68 -5.23 11.93
N PRO A 58 10.18 -5.45 13.17
CA PRO A 58 8.80 -5.22 13.62
C PRO A 58 8.51 -3.73 13.88
N MET A 59 7.29 -3.28 13.56
CA MET A 59 6.83 -1.93 13.88
C MET A 59 6.32 -1.87 15.32
N ARG A 60 6.65 -0.80 16.03
CA ARG A 60 6.26 -0.61 17.43
C ARG A 60 5.17 0.46 17.55
N ARG A 61 4.22 0.21 18.44
CA ARG A 61 3.19 1.19 18.81
C ARG A 61 3.82 2.52 19.20
N GLY A 62 3.30 3.61 18.64
CA GLY A 62 3.70 4.98 18.97
C GLY A 62 5.02 5.43 18.35
N VAL A 63 5.70 4.60 17.55
CA VAL A 63 6.96 4.96 16.87
C VAL A 63 6.65 5.37 15.43
N LEU A 64 7.10 6.56 15.02
CA LEU A 64 6.86 7.04 13.65
C LEU A 64 7.56 6.14 12.62
N GLU A 65 6.78 5.60 11.69
CA GLU A 65 7.26 4.80 10.57
C GLU A 65 7.25 5.64 9.30
N ARG A 66 8.36 5.59 8.56
CA ARG A 66 8.54 6.21 7.24
C ARG A 66 8.93 5.13 6.26
N ILE A 67 7.97 4.70 5.45
CA ILE A 67 8.15 3.59 4.51
C ILE A 67 8.18 4.17 3.11
N GLN A 68 9.20 3.80 2.34
CA GLN A 68 9.30 4.08 0.91
C GLN A 68 9.33 2.77 0.16
N SER A 69 8.43 2.61 -0.81
CA SER A 69 8.44 1.45 -1.68
C SER A 69 9.71 1.44 -2.52
N LYS A 70 10.12 0.24 -2.95
CA LYS A 70 11.04 0.12 -4.08
C LYS A 70 10.40 0.75 -5.33
N LEU A 71 11.24 1.07 -6.30
CA LEU A 71 10.82 1.42 -7.65
C LEU A 71 10.00 0.25 -8.21
N MET A 72 8.77 0.52 -8.63
CA MET A 72 7.86 -0.46 -9.22
C MET A 72 7.45 0.03 -10.61
N VAL A 73 7.27 -0.88 -11.57
CA VAL A 73 6.76 -0.52 -12.89
C VAL A 73 5.24 -0.60 -12.84
N LEU A 74 4.54 0.46 -13.27
CA LEU A 74 3.09 0.40 -13.41
C LEU A 74 2.74 -0.48 -14.61
N PRO A 75 2.02 -1.60 -14.45
CA PRO A 75 1.80 -2.53 -15.56
C PRO A 75 0.99 -1.91 -16.70
N MET A 76 1.39 -2.19 -17.95
CA MET A 76 0.71 -1.68 -19.15
C MET A 76 -0.72 -2.18 -19.35
N TYR A 77 -1.11 -3.28 -18.70
CA TYR A 77 -2.48 -3.81 -18.79
C TYR A 77 -3.49 -3.03 -17.93
N ILE A 78 -3.03 -2.15 -17.03
CA ILE A 78 -3.90 -1.24 -16.30
C ILE A 78 -4.41 -0.20 -17.30
N GLU A 79 -5.71 0.03 -17.32
CA GLU A 79 -6.31 1.02 -18.21
C GLU A 79 -5.96 2.44 -17.74
N SER A 80 -5.89 3.39 -18.67
CA SER A 80 -5.85 4.81 -18.28
C SER A 80 -7.23 5.23 -17.80
N GLY A 81 -7.28 6.14 -16.82
CA GLY A 81 -8.53 6.70 -16.33
C GLY A 81 -8.51 6.93 -14.84
N HIS A 82 -9.68 7.04 -14.26
CA HIS A 82 -9.86 7.44 -12.88
C HIS A 82 -9.95 6.22 -11.95
N TYR A 83 -9.08 6.19 -10.93
CA TYR A 83 -8.98 5.10 -9.99
C TYR A 83 -9.23 5.55 -8.56
N ASN A 84 -9.96 4.72 -7.83
CA ASN A 84 -10.09 4.78 -6.38
C ASN A 84 -9.42 3.56 -5.77
N ALA A 85 -8.59 3.76 -4.76
CA ALA A 85 -7.91 2.68 -4.06
C ALA A 85 -8.13 2.81 -2.57
N THR A 86 -8.46 1.69 -1.91
CA THR A 86 -8.46 1.62 -0.44
C THR A 86 -7.33 0.70 -0.01
N ALA A 87 -6.46 1.19 0.87
CA ALA A 87 -5.38 0.44 1.47
C ALA A 87 -5.66 0.23 2.95
N THR A 88 -5.77 -1.02 3.39
CA THR A 88 -6.04 -1.39 4.77
C THR A 88 -4.90 -2.23 5.33
N MET A 89 -4.23 -1.74 6.37
CA MET A 89 -3.18 -2.48 7.07
C MET A 89 -3.73 -3.15 8.32
N VAL A 90 -3.48 -4.45 8.45
CA VAL A 90 -3.95 -5.27 9.56
C VAL A 90 -2.79 -6.03 10.19
N ASN A 91 -2.72 -6.08 11.52
CA ASN A 91 -1.67 -6.78 12.26
C ASN A 91 -2.02 -8.26 12.56
N GLN A 92 -1.15 -8.93 13.32
CA GLN A 92 -1.28 -10.32 13.73
C GLN A 92 -2.53 -10.65 14.54
N SER A 93 -3.13 -9.67 15.21
CA SER A 93 -4.37 -9.85 15.98
C SER A 93 -5.63 -9.53 15.18
N GLY A 94 -5.51 -9.19 13.90
CA GLY A 94 -6.65 -8.72 13.10
C GLY A 94 -7.03 -7.26 13.38
N HIS A 95 -6.19 -6.50 14.09
CA HIS A 95 -6.44 -5.09 14.38
C HIS A 95 -6.07 -4.25 13.15
N GLN A 96 -7.02 -3.43 12.68
CA GLN A 96 -6.82 -2.50 11.59
C GLN A 96 -6.01 -1.29 12.09
N MET A 97 -4.77 -1.17 11.65
CA MET A 97 -3.84 -0.12 12.07
C MET A 97 -3.88 1.11 11.17
N LEU A 98 -4.24 0.91 9.91
CA LEU A 98 -4.32 1.97 8.91
C LEU A 98 -5.44 1.65 7.93
N CYS A 99 -6.21 2.65 7.57
CA CYS A 99 -7.08 2.63 6.40
C CYS A 99 -6.91 3.95 5.66
N ALA A 100 -6.39 3.87 4.43
CA ALA A 100 -6.14 5.03 3.58
C ALA A 100 -6.92 4.87 2.27
N THR A 101 -7.70 5.88 1.92
CA THR A 101 -8.35 5.96 0.61
C THR A 101 -7.56 6.93 -0.26
N MET A 102 -7.27 6.52 -1.48
CA MET A 102 -6.60 7.32 -2.50
C MET A 102 -7.51 7.41 -3.73
N GLU A 103 -7.51 8.57 -4.35
CA GLU A 103 -8.22 8.84 -5.60
C GLU A 103 -7.23 9.52 -6.53
N GLY A 104 -7.24 9.13 -7.81
CA GLY A 104 -6.37 9.76 -8.80
C GLY A 104 -6.46 9.12 -10.17
N ASP A 105 -5.87 9.81 -11.13
CA ASP A 105 -5.85 9.35 -12.51
C ASP A 105 -4.58 8.55 -12.80
N ILE A 106 -4.68 7.60 -13.73
CA ILE A 106 -3.55 6.87 -14.31
C ILE A 106 -3.44 7.25 -15.80
N GLN A 107 -2.22 7.61 -16.25
CA GLN A 107 -1.94 8.01 -17.63
C GLN A 107 -1.40 6.85 -18.48
#